data_AF-A0A078MHW2-F1
#
_entry.id   AF-A0A078MHW2-F1
#
_cell.length_a   1.000
_cell.length_b   1.000
_cell.length_c   1.000
_cell.angle_alpha   90.00
_cell.angle_beta   90.00
_cell.angle_gamma   90.00
#
_symmetry.space_group_name_H-M   'P 1'
#
loop_
_entity.id
_entity.type
_entity.pdbx_description
1 polymer ?
#
loop_
_entity_poly.entity_id
_entity_poly.type
_entity_poly.pdbx_seq_one_letter_code
_entity_poly.pdbx_strand_id
1 'polypeptide(L)'
;MNETKSFGASLRQLRKSKMLSLVQLSEQSGVSNPYLSQIENVKFVPSLEILRKLAVALDHDIYILALGAGIYSEEDLTMLQRHDRKSIFTDDDFTYETYKSHYHV
;
A
#
# COMPACT_ATOMS: atom_id res chain seq x y z
N MET A 1 -14.46 -4.97 23.02
CA MET A 1 -13.09 -4.40 23.03
C MET A 1 -12.63 -4.34 21.59
N ASN A 2 -12.70 -3.18 20.94
CA ASN A 2 -12.22 -3.04 19.56
C ASN A 2 -10.69 -2.92 19.64
N GLU A 3 -9.99 -4.03 19.43
CA GLU A 3 -8.54 -4.01 19.20
C GLU A 3 -8.26 -3.06 18.05
N THR A 4 -7.54 -1.98 18.33
CA THR A 4 -6.90 -1.16 17.30
C THR A 4 -5.83 -2.04 16.64
N LYS A 5 -6.22 -2.83 15.63
CA LYS A 5 -5.29 -3.62 14.82
C LYS A 5 -4.23 -2.66 14.27
N SER A 6 -2.96 -2.97 14.53
CA SER A 6 -1.86 -2.23 13.93
C SER A 6 -1.83 -2.45 12.42
N PHE A 7 -1.31 -1.47 11.68
CA PHE A 7 -1.06 -1.58 10.24
C PHE A 7 -0.47 -2.94 9.85
N GLY A 8 0.59 -3.35 10.54
CA GLY A 8 1.29 -4.61 10.28
C GLY A 8 0.40 -5.84 10.41
N ALA A 9 -0.52 -5.85 11.37
CA ALA A 9 -1.48 -6.94 11.53
C ALA A 9 -2.49 -6.97 10.36
N SER A 10 -2.97 -5.81 9.92
CA SER A 10 -3.86 -5.68 8.76
C SER A 10 -3.16 -6.08 7.46
N LEU A 11 -1.92 -5.63 7.25
CA LEU A 11 -1.10 -5.99 6.10
C LEU A 11 -0.86 -7.51 6.04
N ARG A 12 -0.51 -8.12 7.18
CA ARG A 12 -0.34 -9.56 7.31
C ARG A 12 -1.62 -10.32 6.96
N GLN A 13 -2.76 -9.85 7.45
CA GLN A 13 -4.05 -10.47 7.17
C GLN A 13 -4.37 -10.41 5.67
N LEU A 14 -4.17 -9.25 5.03
CA LEU A 14 -4.39 -9.07 3.60
C LEU A 14 -3.44 -9.92 2.74
N ARG A 15 -2.15 -9.96 3.08
CA ARG A 15 -1.18 -10.82 2.40
C ARG A 15 -1.60 -12.29 2.47
N LYS A 16 -2.01 -12.75 3.65
CA LYS A 16 -2.47 -14.13 3.85
C LYS A 16 -3.78 -14.42 3.11
N SER A 17 -4.72 -13.48 3.05
CA SER A 17 -5.96 -13.68 2.28
C SER A 17 -5.70 -13.76 0.77
N LYS A 18 -4.62 -13.15 0.28
CA LYS A 18 -4.12 -13.31 -1.10
C LYS A 18 -3.18 -14.52 -1.28
N MET A 19 -3.02 -15.36 -0.25
CA MET A 19 -2.17 -16.56 -0.27
C MET A 19 -0.70 -16.29 -0.62
N LEU A 20 -0.20 -15.08 -0.32
CA LEU A 20 1.18 -14.70 -0.59
C LEU A 20 2.07 -15.03 0.62
N SER A 21 3.24 -15.63 0.37
CA SER A 21 4.34 -15.64 1.34
C SER A 21 4.98 -14.25 1.46
N LEU A 22 5.75 -14.03 2.52
CA LEU A 22 6.56 -12.79 2.65
C LEU A 22 7.57 -12.63 1.51
N VAL A 23 8.12 -13.74 1.00
CA VAL A 23 9.06 -13.73 -0.13
C VAL A 23 8.35 -13.29 -1.40
N GLN A 24 7.18 -13.85 -1.70
CA GLN A 24 6.41 -13.46 -2.89
C GLN A 24 5.96 -12.00 -2.83
N LEU A 25 5.49 -11.52 -1.66
CA LEU A 25 5.16 -10.10 -1.52
C LEU A 25 6.41 -9.22 -1.72
N SER A 26 7.57 -9.65 -1.22
CA SER A 26 8.84 -8.95 -1.41
C SER A 26 9.20 -8.80 -2.89
N GLU A 27 9.08 -9.88 -3.64
CA GLU A 27 9.35 -9.93 -5.08
C GLU A 27 8.38 -9.03 -5.85
N GLN A 28 7.09 -9.10 -5.55
CA GLN A 28 6.06 -8.31 -6.22
C GLN A 28 6.12 -6.81 -5.90
N SER A 29 6.39 -6.47 -4.64
CA SER A 29 6.40 -5.06 -4.20
C SER A 29 7.77 -4.39 -4.36
N GLY A 30 8.83 -5.15 -4.62
CA GLY A 30 10.21 -4.65 -4.60
C GLY A 30 10.65 -4.12 -3.22
N VAL A 31 9.95 -4.51 -2.15
CA VAL A 31 10.28 -4.15 -0.77
C VAL A 31 10.98 -5.35 -0.15
N SER A 32 12.14 -5.16 0.50
CA SER A 32 12.92 -6.28 1.00
C SER A 32 12.14 -7.11 2.03
N ASN A 33 12.32 -8.44 1.99
CA ASN A 33 11.67 -9.37 2.91
C ASN A 33 11.95 -9.04 4.40
N PRO A 34 13.18 -8.70 4.83
CA PRO A 34 13.43 -8.27 6.19
C PRO A 34 12.61 -7.04 6.58
N TYR A 35 12.41 -6.09 5.66
CA TYR A 35 11.64 -4.89 5.93
C TYR A 35 10.14 -5.17 5.98
N LEU A 36 9.60 -6.02 5.09
CA LEU A 36 8.22 -6.50 5.18
C LEU A 36 7.95 -7.23 6.50
N SER A 37 8.89 -8.08 6.94
CA SER A 37 8.80 -8.75 8.24
C SER A 37 8.75 -7.74 9.38
N GLN A 38 9.58 -6.68 9.35
CA GLN A 38 9.51 -5.61 10.34
C GLN A 38 8.15 -4.89 10.30
N ILE A 39 7.65 -4.54 9.12
CA ILE A 39 6.34 -3.87 8.97
C ILE A 39 5.21 -4.70 9.58
N GLU A 40 5.20 -6.02 9.35
CA GLU A 40 4.13 -6.88 9.89
C GLU A 40 4.22 -7.14 11.40
N ASN A 41 5.40 -6.95 12.01
CA ASN A 41 5.65 -7.32 13.41
C ASN A 41 5.79 -6.10 14.34
N VAL A 42 6.17 -4.94 13.82
CA VAL A 42 6.44 -3.74 14.60
C VAL A 42 5.33 -2.72 14.37
N LYS A 43 5.02 -1.94 15.40
CA LYS A 43 4.07 -0.83 15.31
C LYS A 43 4.78 0.41 14.76
N PHE A 44 4.96 0.46 13.45
CA PHE A 44 5.39 1.68 12.75
C PHE A 44 4.68 1.82 11.40
N VAL A 45 4.79 3.01 10.82
CA VAL A 45 4.12 3.42 9.59
C VAL A 45 5.14 3.46 8.47
N PRO A 46 4.95 2.72 7.37
CA PRO A 46 5.82 2.84 6.22
C PRO A 46 5.64 4.20 5.52
N SER A 47 6.64 4.63 4.76
CA SER A 47 6.48 5.81 3.91
C SER A 47 5.37 5.60 2.87
N LEU A 48 4.82 6.69 2.34
CA LEU A 48 3.79 6.64 1.30
C LEU A 48 4.25 5.86 0.06
N GLU A 49 5.53 5.97 -0.31
CA GLU A 49 6.09 5.21 -1.44
C GLU A 49 6.02 3.70 -1.20
N ILE A 50 6.37 3.27 0.02
CA ILE A 50 6.30 1.85 0.41
C ILE A 50 4.85 1.40 0.45
N LEU A 51 3.94 2.22 1.00
CA LEU A 51 2.52 1.92 1.01
C LEU A 51 1.98 1.73 -0.42
N ARG A 52 2.39 2.58 -1.37
CA ARG A 52 2.01 2.46 -2.78
C ARG A 52 2.51 1.18 -3.42
N LYS A 53 3.77 0.81 -3.18
CA LYS A 53 4.34 -0.46 -3.66
C LYS A 53 3.57 -1.66 -3.12
N LEU A 54 3.20 -1.62 -1.83
CA LEU A 54 2.41 -2.67 -1.19
C LEU A 54 0.98 -2.74 -1.74
N ALA A 55 0.33 -1.59 -1.92
CA ALA A 55 -1.01 -1.50 -2.49
C ALA A 55 -1.08 -2.11 -3.88
N VAL A 56 -0.12 -1.77 -4.76
CA VAL A 56 -0.01 -2.36 -6.11
C VAL A 56 0.25 -3.86 -6.05
N ALA A 57 1.22 -4.32 -5.24
CA ALA A 57 1.55 -5.74 -5.15
C ALA A 57 0.43 -6.58 -4.53
N LEU A 58 -0.32 -5.99 -3.60
CA LEU A 58 -1.48 -6.62 -2.98
C LEU A 58 -2.75 -6.39 -3.78
N ASP A 59 -2.72 -5.73 -4.95
CA ASP A 59 -3.89 -5.39 -5.74
C ASP A 59 -5.03 -4.89 -4.83
N HIS A 60 -4.72 -3.82 -4.10
CA HIS A 60 -5.57 -3.25 -3.07
C HIS A 60 -5.47 -1.73 -3.09
N ASP A 61 -6.59 -1.07 -2.79
CA ASP A 61 -6.67 0.38 -2.73
C ASP A 61 -5.72 0.94 -1.66
N ILE A 62 -4.90 1.92 -2.04
CA ILE A 62 -3.88 2.49 -1.16
C ILE A 62 -4.51 3.27 -0.01
N TYR A 63 -5.67 3.91 -0.24
CA TYR A 63 -6.40 4.67 0.76
C TYR A 63 -6.97 3.74 1.83
N ILE A 64 -7.54 2.59 1.44
CA ILE A 64 -8.00 1.56 2.38
C ILE A 64 -6.81 0.98 3.17
N LEU A 65 -5.68 0.75 2.49
CA LEU A 65 -4.45 0.29 3.15
C LEU A 65 -3.90 1.33 4.14
N ALA A 66 -3.97 2.63 3.80
CA ALA A 66 -3.55 3.77 4.63
C ALA A 66 -4.41 3.96 5.87
N LEU A 67 -5.74 3.83 5.74
CA LEU A 67 -6.68 3.94 6.86
C LEU A 67 -6.36 2.96 7.98
N GLY A 68 -5.93 1.74 7.64
CA GLY A 68 -5.48 0.74 8.59
C GLY A 68 -4.20 1.12 9.37
N ALA A 69 -3.46 2.14 8.93
CA ALA A 69 -2.26 2.62 9.60
C ALA A 69 -2.52 3.68 10.68
N GLY A 70 -3.66 4.38 10.60
CA GLY A 70 -4.12 5.34 11.63
C GLY A 70 -3.19 6.52 11.91
N ILE A 71 -2.23 6.82 11.02
CA ILE A 71 -1.14 7.79 11.29
C ILE A 71 -0.84 8.68 10.05
N TYR A 72 -1.59 8.57 8.96
CA TYR A 72 -1.47 9.50 7.84
C TYR A 72 -2.27 10.78 8.12
N SER A 73 -1.73 11.93 7.72
CA SER A 73 -2.40 13.23 7.91
C SER A 73 -3.70 13.30 7.09
N GLU A 74 -4.61 14.21 7.45
CA GLU A 74 -5.80 14.44 6.63
C GLU A 74 -5.41 14.89 5.22
N GLU A 75 -4.32 15.64 5.08
CA GLU A 75 -3.76 16.02 3.78
C GLU A 75 -3.30 14.81 2.97
N ASP A 76 -2.56 13.88 3.59
CA ASP A 76 -2.09 12.64 2.94
C ASP A 76 -3.28 11.81 2.43
N LEU A 77 -4.30 11.63 3.28
CA LEU A 77 -5.51 10.88 2.95
C LEU A 77 -6.36 11.56 1.87
N THR A 78 -6.46 12.89 1.90
CA THR A 78 -7.20 13.68 0.90
C THR A 78 -6.53 13.60 -0.47
N MET A 79 -5.19 13.59 -0.52
CA MET A 79 -4.43 13.45 -1.75
C MET A 79 -4.60 12.05 -2.37
N LEU A 80 -4.66 11.01 -1.55
CA LEU A 80 -4.90 9.63 -2.00
C LEU A 80 -6.30 9.46 -2.60
N GLN A 81 -7.34 10.01 -1.95
CA GLN A 81 -8.72 9.96 -2.47
C GLN A 81 -8.89 10.60 -3.85
N ARG A 82 -8.11 11.64 -4.16
CA ARG A 82 -8.17 12.34 -5.45
C ARG A 82 -7.51 11.57 -6.59
N HIS A 83 -6.50 10.76 -6.29
CA HIS A 83 -5.72 10.01 -7.28
C HIS A 83 -6.39 8.67 -7.62
N ASP A 84 -6.87 7.92 -6.63
CA ASP A 84 -7.43 6.57 -6.87
C ASP A 84 -8.84 6.61 -7.47
N ARG A 85 -9.61 7.67 -7.23
CA ARG A 85 -10.89 7.89 -7.96
C ARG A 85 -10.73 7.99 -9.47
N LYS A 86 -9.53 8.26 -9.99
CA LYS A 86 -9.23 8.23 -11.43
C LYS A 86 -8.73 6.85 -11.91
N SER A 87 -8.19 6.02 -11.02
CA SER A 87 -7.64 4.68 -11.37
C SER A 87 -8.67 3.55 -11.21
N ILE A 88 -9.69 3.71 -10.36
CA ILE A 88 -10.73 2.68 -10.13
C ILE A 88 -11.71 2.54 -11.33
N PHE A 89 -11.70 3.47 -12.28
CA PHE A 89 -12.62 3.48 -13.44
C PHE A 89 -11.99 3.12 -14.79
N THR A 90 -10.82 2.49 -14.83
CA THR A 90 -10.31 1.94 -16.09
C THR A 90 -9.95 0.48 -15.91
N ASP A 91 -10.90 -0.36 -16.32
CA ASP A 91 -10.62 -1.71 -16.82
C ASP A 91 -9.43 -1.64 -17.79
N ASP A 92 -8.52 -2.59 -17.61
CA ASP A 92 -7.43 -2.96 -18.51
C ASP A 92 -6.40 -1.87 -18.87
N ASP A 93 -5.13 -2.19 -18.58
CA ASP A 93 -3.96 -1.72 -19.35
C ASP A 93 -3.47 -0.28 -19.10
N PHE A 94 -2.72 -0.03 -18.02
CA PHE A 94 -1.81 1.13 -17.98
C PHE A 94 -0.45 0.81 -17.36
N THR A 95 0.57 0.77 -18.22
CA THR A 95 1.98 0.58 -17.87
C THR A 95 2.57 1.86 -17.24
N TYR A 96 3.58 1.67 -16.38
CA TYR A 96 4.28 2.67 -15.55
C TYR A 96 4.88 3.90 -16.30
N GLU A 97 4.80 3.94 -17.63
CA GLU A 97 5.35 4.98 -18.50
C GLU A 97 4.69 6.37 -18.28
N THR A 98 3.45 6.45 -17.78
CA THR A 98 2.74 7.73 -17.60
C THR A 98 3.27 8.57 -16.42
N TYR A 99 3.92 7.94 -15.42
CA TYR A 99 4.39 8.64 -14.21
C TYR A 99 5.55 9.62 -14.49
N LYS A 100 6.23 9.51 -15.64
CA LYS A 100 7.36 10.39 -16.02
C LYS A 100 6.98 11.65 -16.81
N SER A 101 5.76 11.77 -17.34
CA SER A 101 5.40 12.89 -18.21
C SER A 101 4.82 14.12 -17.50
N HIS A 102 4.67 14.12 -16.17
CA HIS A 102 3.99 15.22 -15.45
C HIS A 102 4.85 15.93 -14.39
N TYR A 103 6.15 15.70 -14.40
CA TYR A 103 7.14 16.45 -13.60
C TYR A 103 8.15 17.20 -14.50
N HIS A 104 7.63 18.00 -15.43
CA HIS A 104 8.24 19.22 -15.97
C HIS A 104 7.05 20.16 -16.20
N VAL A 105 6.93 21.35 -15.61
CA VAL A 105 7.88 22.39 -15.19
C VAL A 105 7.34 23.04 -13.91
#